data_AF-A0A9D7DCU3-F1
#
_entry.id   AF-A0A9D7DCU3-F1
#
_cell.length_a   1.000
_cell.length_b   1.000
_cell.length_c   1.000
_cell.angle_alpha   90.00
_cell.angle_beta   90.00
_cell.angle_gamma   90.00
#
_symmetry.space_group_name_H-M   'P 1'
#
loop_
_entity.id
_entity.type
_entity.pdbx_description
1 polymer ?
#
loop_
_entity_poly.entity_id
_entity_poly.type
_entity_poly.pdbx_seq_one_letter_code
_entity_poly.pdbx_strand_id
1 'polypeptide(L)'
;MLIGAILSSWDRRGGAVPDEAVLGLVPDLAECTEASLDDQGVDESEFPYLLQAAAAFRGEALWGRVLDHLATEEFDGICAHCNHALFLAMGKFGLFR
;
A
#
# COMPACT_ATOMS: atom_id res chain seq x y z
N MET A 1 0.41 8.38 -3.08
CA MET A 1 -0.76 9.29 -3.01
C MET A 1 -1.20 9.53 -1.57
N LEU A 2 -1.24 10.80 -1.15
CA LEU A 2 -1.57 11.20 0.22
C LEU A 2 -2.98 10.77 0.67
N ILE A 3 -3.97 10.84 -0.22
CA ILE A 3 -5.36 10.51 0.09
C ILE A 3 -5.55 8.99 0.33
N GLY A 4 -4.87 8.14 -0.43
CA GLY A 4 -4.87 6.69 -0.19
C GLY A 4 -4.25 6.30 1.17
N ALA A 5 -3.20 7.01 1.59
CA ALA A 5 -2.60 6.84 2.91
C ALA A 5 -3.51 7.34 4.04
N ILE A 6 -4.23 8.45 3.81
CA ILE A 6 -5.25 8.96 4.72
C ILE A 6 -6.32 7.88 4.92
N LEU A 7 -6.96 7.40 3.84
CA LEU A 7 -8.01 6.37 3.89
C LEU A 7 -7.54 5.07 4.56
N SER A 8 -6.33 4.59 4.23
CA SER A 8 -5.73 3.41 4.87
C SER A 8 -5.52 3.61 6.38
N SER A 9 -5.11 4.81 6.81
CA SER A 9 -4.97 5.14 8.23
C SER A 9 -6.33 5.28 8.95
N TRP A 10 -7.38 5.74 8.26
CA TRP A 10 -8.74 5.81 8.82
C TRP A 10 -9.28 4.42 9.13
N ASP A 11 -9.17 3.50 8.17
CA ASP A 11 -9.65 2.11 8.33
C ASP A 11 -8.99 1.41 9.53
N ARG A 12 -7.70 1.69 9.77
CA ARG A 12 -6.97 1.13 10.92
C ARG A 12 -7.44 1.65 12.27
N ARG A 13 -7.93 2.90 12.35
CA ARG A 13 -8.25 3.57 13.63
C ARG A 13 -9.72 3.47 14.03
N GLY A 14 -10.60 3.01 13.13
CA GLY A 14 -12.05 2.98 13.40
C GLY A 14 -12.62 4.39 13.69
N GLY A 15 -12.05 5.42 13.07
CA GLY A 15 -12.39 6.83 13.31
C GLY A 15 -13.69 7.26 12.63
N ALA A 16 -14.04 8.55 12.79
CA ALA A 16 -15.19 9.17 12.12
C ALA A 16 -15.16 8.96 10.59
N VAL A 17 -16.32 8.94 9.93
CA VAL A 17 -16.37 8.84 8.47
C VAL A 17 -15.62 10.05 7.86
N PRO A 18 -14.73 9.86 6.86
CA PRO A 18 -14.11 10.99 6.16
C PRO A 18 -15.19 11.96 5.64
N ASP A 19 -14.86 13.26 5.60
CA ASP A 19 -15.75 14.30 5.09
C ASP A 19 -16.34 13.89 3.72
N GLU A 20 -17.63 14.16 3.49
CA GLU A 20 -18.30 13.91 2.20
C GLU A 20 -17.53 14.54 1.03
N ALA A 21 -16.89 15.69 1.25
CA ALA A 21 -16.03 16.32 0.25
C ALA A 21 -14.83 15.45 -0.14
N VAL A 22 -14.28 14.68 0.81
CA VAL A 22 -13.16 13.74 0.58
C VAL A 22 -13.67 12.47 -0.10
N LEU A 23 -14.82 11.95 0.32
CA LEU A 23 -15.45 10.79 -0.31
C LEU A 23 -15.86 11.08 -1.76
N GLY A 24 -16.29 12.30 -2.06
CA GLY A 24 -16.63 12.74 -3.41
C GLY A 24 -15.44 12.73 -4.39
N LEU A 25 -14.21 12.79 -3.89
CA LEU A 25 -12.99 12.73 -4.72
C LEU A 25 -12.52 11.31 -5.01
N VAL A 26 -13.06 10.31 -4.30
CA VAL A 26 -12.62 8.90 -4.41
C VAL A 26 -12.74 8.35 -5.84
N PRO A 27 -13.83 8.59 -6.59
CA PRO A 27 -13.96 8.06 -7.96
C PRO A 27 -12.87 8.58 -8.90
N ASP A 28 -12.64 9.89 -8.92
CA ASP A 28 -11.65 10.53 -9.80
C ASP A 28 -10.22 10.08 -9.45
N LEU A 29 -9.95 9.93 -8.15
CA LEU A 29 -8.65 9.44 -7.67
C LEU A 29 -8.45 7.96 -7.99
N ALA A 30 -9.50 7.14 -7.90
CA ALA A 30 -9.43 5.72 -8.27
C ALA A 30 -9.07 5.57 -9.75
N GLU A 31 -9.75 6.31 -10.63
CA GLU A 31 -9.48 6.31 -12.07
C GLU A 31 -8.03 6.74 -12.36
N CYS A 32 -7.57 7.83 -11.73
CA CYS A 32 -6.19 8.29 -11.87
C CYS A 32 -5.16 7.26 -11.36
N THR A 33 -5.49 6.52 -10.30
CA THR A 33 -4.62 5.49 -9.73
C THR A 33 -4.49 4.30 -10.68
N GLU A 34 -5.60 3.83 -11.23
CA GLU A 34 -5.63 2.71 -12.17
C GLU A 34 -4.89 3.07 -13.46
N ALA A 35 -5.11 4.28 -13.98
CA ALA A 35 -4.37 4.78 -15.14
C ALA A 35 -2.85 4.88 -14.87
N SER A 36 -2.45 5.21 -13.64
CA SER A 36 -1.05 5.22 -13.25
C SER A 36 -0.47 3.80 -13.13
N LEU A 37 -1.24 2.83 -12.62
CA LEU A 37 -0.81 1.43 -12.52
C LEU A 37 -0.63 0.75 -13.88
N ASP A 38 -1.39 1.18 -14.90
CA ASP A 38 -1.26 0.70 -16.28
C ASP A 38 -0.12 1.39 -17.05
N ASP A 39 0.46 2.47 -16.53
CA ASP A 39 1.60 3.15 -17.14
C ASP A 39 2.92 2.42 -16.84
N GLN A 40 3.63 2.03 -17.91
CA GLN A 40 4.96 1.39 -17.79
C GLN A 40 6.05 2.35 -17.30
N GLY A 41 5.74 3.64 -17.13
CA GLY A 41 6.64 4.67 -16.62
C GLY A 41 6.60 4.88 -15.10
N VAL A 42 5.76 4.16 -14.35
CA VAL A 42 5.71 4.31 -12.89
C VAL A 42 7.02 3.90 -12.23
N ASP A 43 7.51 4.76 -11.34
CA ASP A 43 8.66 4.46 -10.50
C ASP A 43 8.37 3.23 -9.61
N GLU A 44 9.27 2.25 -9.63
CA GLU A 44 9.13 1.02 -8.83
C GLU A 44 8.96 1.31 -7.33
N SER A 45 9.54 2.42 -6.84
CA SER A 45 9.39 2.86 -5.46
C SER A 45 8.02 3.45 -5.13
N GLU A 46 7.28 3.93 -6.14
CA GLU A 46 5.93 4.48 -6.00
C GLU A 46 4.83 3.41 -6.20
N PHE A 47 5.14 2.34 -6.90
CA PHE A 47 4.22 1.26 -7.24
C PHE A 47 3.48 0.64 -6.03
N PRO A 48 4.13 0.32 -4.89
CA PRO A 48 3.43 -0.20 -3.71
C PRO A 48 2.42 0.78 -3.13
N TYR A 49 2.72 2.08 -3.17
CA TYR A 49 1.83 3.12 -2.67
C TYR A 49 0.63 3.35 -3.59
N LEU A 50 0.79 3.14 -4.90
CA LEU A 50 -0.31 3.16 -5.86
C LEU A 50 -1.25 1.96 -5.65
N LEU A 51 -0.70 0.77 -5.43
CA LEU A 51 -1.50 -0.41 -5.07
C LEU A 51 -2.27 -0.22 -3.76
N GLN A 52 -1.63 0.36 -2.73
CA GLN A 52 -2.27 0.66 -1.46
C GLN A 52 -3.40 1.68 -1.63
N ALA A 53 -3.19 2.72 -2.44
CA ALA A 53 -4.23 3.69 -2.75
C ALA A 53 -5.41 3.07 -3.52
N ALA A 54 -5.14 2.25 -4.55
CA ALA A 54 -6.17 1.57 -5.32
C ALA A 54 -7.02 0.65 -4.44
N ALA A 55 -6.40 -0.13 -3.55
CA ALA A 55 -7.10 -0.97 -2.60
C ALA A 55 -7.95 -0.16 -1.61
N ALA A 56 -7.42 0.97 -1.12
CA ALA A 56 -8.16 1.87 -0.23
C ALA A 56 -9.39 2.48 -0.91
N PHE A 57 -9.28 2.87 -2.20
CA PHE A 57 -10.41 3.41 -2.96
C PHE A 57 -11.48 2.37 -3.28
N ARG A 58 -11.13 1.09 -3.42
CA ARG A 58 -12.10 -0.02 -3.53
C ARG A 58 -12.79 -0.38 -2.20
N GLY A 59 -12.42 0.29 -1.11
CA GLY A 59 -12.95 -0.03 0.23
C GLY A 59 -12.37 -1.32 0.82
N GLU A 60 -11.25 -1.81 0.28
CA GLU A 60 -10.59 -3.04 0.74
C GLU A 60 -9.67 -2.76 1.95
N ALA A 61 -10.33 -2.50 3.09
CA ALA A 61 -9.79 -2.28 4.43
C ALA A 61 -8.58 -3.17 4.84
N LEU A 62 -8.61 -4.45 4.44
CA LEU A 62 -7.60 -5.44 4.82
C LEU A 62 -6.25 -5.18 4.14
N TRP A 63 -6.26 -4.75 2.88
CA TRP A 63 -5.06 -4.58 2.07
C TRP A 63 -4.28 -3.33 2.44
N GLY A 64 -4.94 -2.26 2.88
CA GLY A 64 -4.28 -1.06 3.39
C GLY A 64 -3.35 -1.34 4.58
N ARG A 65 -3.73 -2.27 5.46
CA ARG A 65 -2.92 -2.72 6.60
C ARG A 65 -1.81 -3.68 6.21
N VAL A 66 -2.10 -4.63 5.32
CA VAL A 66 -1.12 -5.61 4.83
C VAL A 66 -0.02 -4.93 4.00
N LEU A 67 -0.38 -3.96 3.15
CA LEU A 67 0.57 -3.23 2.31
C LEU A 67 1.43 -2.24 3.10
N ASP A 68 0.87 -1.55 4.11
CA ASP A 68 1.64 -0.69 5.02
C ASP A 68 2.71 -1.50 5.77
N HIS A 69 2.32 -2.67 6.29
CA HIS A 69 3.23 -3.63 6.92
C HIS A 69 4.31 -4.14 5.94
N LEU A 70 3.92 -4.53 4.72
CA LEU A 70 4.88 -4.93 3.66
C LEU A 70 5.83 -3.78 3.24
N ALA A 71 5.38 -2.53 3.26
CA ALA A 71 6.19 -1.40 2.82
C ALA A 71 7.15 -0.85 3.89
N THR A 72 6.94 -1.20 5.16
CA THR A 72 7.67 -0.58 6.28
C THR A 72 8.37 -1.55 7.24
N GLU A 73 8.21 -2.86 7.07
CA GLU A 73 8.76 -3.84 8.01
C GLU A 73 9.82 -4.78 7.44
N GLU A 74 10.53 -5.40 8.39
CA GLU A 74 11.50 -6.46 8.19
C GLU A 74 10.83 -7.81 8.50
N PHE A 75 11.04 -8.79 7.62
CA PHE A 75 10.43 -10.11 7.70
C PHE A 75 11.50 -11.14 7.99
N ASP A 76 11.42 -11.74 9.17
CA ASP A 76 12.20 -12.91 9.54
C ASP A 76 11.46 -14.19 9.16
N GLY A 77 12.19 -15.18 8.64
CA GLY A 77 11.64 -16.47 8.28
C GLY A 77 12.68 -17.59 8.35
N ILE A 78 12.20 -18.82 8.19
CA ILE A 78 13.07 -19.99 8.06
C ILE A 78 12.74 -20.65 6.71
N CYS A 79 13.77 -20.89 5.91
CA CYS A 79 13.61 -21.64 4.66
C CYS A 79 13.10 -23.05 4.97
N ALA A 80 11.92 -23.41 4.48
CA ALA A 80 11.32 -24.72 4.72
C ALA A 80 12.14 -25.90 4.14
N HIS A 81 13.10 -25.64 3.26
CA HIS A 81 13.91 -26.68 2.62
C HIS A 81 15.24 -26.95 3.35
N CYS A 82 15.98 -25.89 3.72
CA CYS A 82 17.30 -26.02 4.32
C CYS A 82 17.39 -25.54 5.78
N ASN A 83 16.26 -25.10 6.34
CA ASN A 83 16.15 -24.59 7.71
C ASN A 83 17.06 -23.39 8.02
N HIS A 84 17.51 -22.68 6.97
CA HIS A 84 18.34 -21.48 7.09
C HIS A 84 17.47 -20.27 7.41
N ALA A 85 17.99 -19.35 8.24
CA ALA A 85 17.31 -18.10 8.54
C ALA A 85 17.26 -17.21 7.27
N LEU A 86 16.08 -16.66 6.99
CA LEU A 86 15.81 -15.72 5.91
C LEU A 86 15.43 -14.38 6.53
N PHE A 87 15.93 -13.31 5.96
CA PHE A 87 15.61 -11.94 6.37
C PHE A 87 15.29 -11.13 5.12
N LEU A 88 14.13 -10.48 5.11
CA LEU A 88 13.67 -9.64 4.01
C LEU A 88 13.28 -8.27 4.56
N ALA A 89 14.04 -7.22 4.23
CA ALA A 89 13.66 -5.85 4.52
C ALA A 89 13.10 -5.20 3.25
N MET A 90 11.92 -4.59 3.36
CA MET A 90 11.30 -3.85 2.26
C MET A 90 11.18 -2.36 2.63
N GLY A 91 11.16 -1.47 1.63
CA GLY A 91 11.09 -0.02 1.84
C GLY A 91 12.46 0.68 1.81
N LYS A 92 12.71 1.61 2.76
CA LYS A 92 13.87 2.54 2.75
C LYS A 92 15.26 1.88 2.84
N PHE A 93 15.31 0.57 3.05
CA PHE A 93 16.51 -0.26 3.17
C PHE A 93 16.67 -1.27 2.01
N GLY A 94 15.73 -1.32 1.07
CA GLY A 94 15.69 -2.31 -0.01
C GLY A 94 16.60 -1.95 -1.19
N LEU A 95 17.89 -2.27 -1.10
CA LEU A 95 18.71 -2.57 -2.29
C LEU A 95 18.87 -4.09 -2.36
N PHE A 96 18.25 -4.72 -3.35
CA PHE A 96 18.50 -6.12 -3.68
C PHE A 96 19.69 -6.21 -4.64
N ARG A 97 20.70 -7.02 -4.29
CA ARG A 97 21.76 -7.48 -5.21
C ARG A 97 21.82 -8.99 -5.20
#